data_AF-A0AAV4MV85-F1
#
_entry.id   AF-A0AAV4MV85-F1
#
_cell.length_a   1.000
_cell.length_b   1.000
_cell.length_c   1.000
_cell.angle_alpha   90.00
_cell.angle_beta   90.00
_cell.angle_gamma   90.00
#
_symmetry.space_group_name_H-M   'P 1'
#
loop_
_entity.id
_entity.type
_entity.pdbx_description
1 polymer ?
#
loop_
_entity_poly.entity_id
_entity_poly.type
_entity_poly.pdbx_seq_one_letter_code
_entity_poly.pdbx_strand_id
1 'polypeptide(L)'
;MNQESKALEYLFQHAQETNNSARRKISEINCWIAQCITFTNFKALNLYFKHHNVLELDAEYYRKTIMDILVSMNIPVCVFRLIQAIVGQDRIRERRHMLCLQVFHFCIVTKVSHNSINIQEAQETLRLIWKSIPDAFLCLEELDVVFTFLKRFLQVLFPERNIESIFHLSIEQVSKFYLETVYKMESHLEPRSLQHLCRVQIRERLSHNSQLPKGLEQLMVPSKIKSYLQLEF
;
A
#
# COMPACT_ATOMS: atom_id res chain seq x y z
N MET A 1 -20.19 -12.48 -4.52
CA MET A 1 -19.27 -12.38 -3.36
C MET A 1 -18.99 -13.79 -2.84
N ASN A 2 -17.73 -14.25 -2.81
CA ASN A 2 -17.34 -15.61 -2.40
C ASN A 2 -17.64 -15.85 -0.89
N GLN A 3 -17.90 -17.09 -0.47
CA GLN A 3 -18.18 -17.47 0.92
C GLN A 3 -17.07 -17.04 1.89
N GLU A 4 -15.80 -17.15 1.47
CA GLU A 4 -14.63 -16.71 2.26
C GLU A 4 -14.65 -15.21 2.56
N SER A 5 -15.10 -14.39 1.60
CA SER A 5 -15.18 -12.93 1.77
C SER A 5 -16.26 -12.54 2.77
N LYS A 6 -17.39 -13.28 2.77
CA LYS A 6 -18.46 -13.10 3.76
C LYS A 6 -17.98 -13.49 5.16
N ALA A 7 -17.22 -14.56 5.28
CA ALA A 7 -16.65 -14.99 6.55
C ALA A 7 -15.65 -13.96 7.09
N LEU A 8 -14.75 -13.42 6.25
CA LEU A 8 -13.82 -12.37 6.64
C LEU A 8 -14.52 -11.07 7.05
N GLU A 9 -15.52 -10.64 6.30
CA GLU A 9 -16.32 -9.44 6.61
C GLU A 9 -17.06 -9.60 7.94
N TYR A 10 -17.66 -10.78 8.18
CA TYR A 10 -18.25 -11.13 9.47
C TYR A 10 -17.23 -11.10 10.62
N LEU A 11 -16.04 -11.66 10.42
CA LEU A 11 -14.98 -11.67 11.43
C LEU A 11 -14.50 -10.24 11.77
N PHE A 12 -14.35 -9.36 10.79
CA PHE A 12 -13.99 -7.96 11.04
C PHE A 12 -15.08 -7.24 11.82
N GLN A 13 -16.34 -7.43 11.43
CA GLN A 13 -17.48 -6.82 12.12
C GLN A 13 -17.59 -7.33 13.57
N HIS A 14 -17.47 -8.64 13.78
CA HIS A 14 -17.54 -9.25 15.10
C HIS A 14 -16.40 -8.80 16.02
N ALA A 15 -15.18 -8.66 15.46
CA ALA A 15 -14.02 -8.15 16.20
C ALA A 15 -14.22 -6.70 16.69
N GLN A 16 -14.92 -5.87 15.90
CA GLN A 16 -15.26 -4.49 16.29
C GLN A 16 -16.37 -4.45 17.35
N GLU A 17 -17.42 -5.27 17.20
CA GLU A 17 -18.59 -5.29 18.10
C GLU A 17 -18.27 -5.82 19.50
N THR A 18 -17.39 -6.82 19.59
CA THR A 18 -17.05 -7.45 20.87
C THR A 18 -16.10 -6.62 21.72
N ASN A 19 -15.66 -5.44 21.25
CA ASN A 19 -14.56 -4.68 21.83
C ASN A 19 -13.29 -5.55 22.06
N ASN A 20 -13.22 -6.72 21.41
CA ASN A 20 -12.01 -7.52 21.23
C ASN A 20 -11.06 -6.86 20.21
N SER A 21 -11.39 -5.65 19.75
CA SER A 21 -10.43 -4.56 19.56
C SER A 21 -9.74 -4.14 20.89
N ALA A 22 -9.52 -5.09 21.80
CA ALA A 22 -8.46 -5.05 22.77
C ALA A 22 -7.17 -4.93 21.98
N ARG A 23 -6.76 -3.69 21.67
CA ARG A 23 -5.40 -3.29 21.31
C ARG A 23 -4.59 -4.46 20.78
N ARG A 24 -4.98 -5.07 19.64
CA ARG A 24 -4.03 -5.92 18.94
C ARG A 24 -2.87 -4.99 18.72
N LYS A 25 -1.71 -5.32 19.29
CA LYS A 25 -0.55 -4.44 19.18
C LYS A 25 -0.43 -4.12 17.70
N ILE A 26 -0.25 -2.84 17.35
CA ILE A 26 -0.15 -2.36 15.96
C ILE A 26 0.74 -3.31 15.11
N SER A 27 1.76 -3.89 15.76
CA SER A 27 2.59 -5.00 15.28
C SER A 27 1.88 -6.21 14.66
N GLU A 28 0.80 -6.73 15.24
CA GLU A 28 0.08 -7.91 14.77
C GLU A 28 -0.75 -7.61 13.52
N ILE A 29 -1.38 -6.44 13.50
CA ILE A 29 -2.14 -5.93 12.35
C ILE A 29 -1.18 -5.69 11.18
N ASN A 30 -0.05 -5.04 11.43
CA ASN A 30 0.98 -4.82 10.43
C ASN A 30 1.55 -6.12 9.87
N CYS A 31 1.76 -7.13 10.73
CA CYS A 31 2.21 -8.45 10.30
C CYS A 31 1.18 -9.14 9.39
N TRP A 32 -0.11 -9.05 9.71
CA TRP A 32 -1.17 -9.63 8.89
C TRP A 32 -1.28 -8.94 7.54
N ILE A 33 -1.21 -7.60 7.50
CA ILE A 33 -1.21 -6.86 6.24
C ILE A 33 0.01 -7.22 5.41
N ALA A 34 1.20 -7.26 6.02
CA ALA A 34 2.43 -7.67 5.36
C ALA A 34 2.28 -9.03 4.68
N GLN A 35 1.68 -10.00 5.38
CA GLN A 35 1.37 -11.32 4.83
C GLN A 35 0.37 -11.23 3.69
N CYS A 36 -0.70 -10.45 3.80
CA CYS A 36 -1.65 -10.29 2.71
C CYS A 36 -1.02 -9.68 1.46
N ILE A 37 -0.11 -8.71 1.60
CA ILE A 37 0.65 -8.14 0.48
C ILE A 37 1.57 -9.22 -0.12
N THR A 38 2.33 -9.92 0.73
CA THR A 38 3.29 -10.96 0.31
C THR A 38 2.61 -12.11 -0.43
N PHE A 39 1.47 -12.56 0.05
CA PHE A 39 0.69 -13.65 -0.55
C PHE A 39 -0.31 -13.16 -1.61
N THR A 40 -0.24 -11.89 -2.02
CA THR A 40 -1.13 -11.29 -3.03
C THR A 40 -2.63 -11.41 -2.69
N ASN A 41 -2.96 -11.48 -1.41
CA ASN A 41 -4.34 -11.52 -0.91
C ASN A 41 -4.91 -10.09 -0.82
N PHE A 42 -4.94 -9.40 -1.96
CA PHE A 42 -5.41 -8.03 -2.10
C PHE A 42 -6.89 -7.89 -1.75
N LYS A 43 -7.68 -8.93 -2.00
CA LYS A 43 -9.09 -8.97 -1.61
C LYS A 43 -9.31 -8.83 -0.10
N ALA A 44 -8.50 -9.51 0.71
CA ALA A 44 -8.58 -9.37 2.17
C ALA A 44 -8.16 -7.96 2.62
N LEU A 45 -7.17 -7.35 1.97
CA LEU A 45 -6.76 -5.97 2.23
C LEU A 45 -7.86 -4.96 1.87
N ASN A 46 -8.53 -5.15 0.72
CA ASN A 46 -9.64 -4.28 0.31
C ASN A 46 -10.78 -4.31 1.33
N LEU A 47 -11.11 -5.50 1.86
CA LEU A 47 -12.08 -5.64 2.95
C LEU A 47 -11.59 -4.98 4.24
N TYR A 48 -10.30 -5.12 4.58
CA TYR A 48 -9.71 -4.49 5.76
C TYR A 48 -9.88 -2.96 5.75
N PHE A 49 -9.66 -2.31 4.60
CA PHE A 49 -9.82 -0.85 4.44
C PHE A 49 -11.27 -0.35 4.61
N LYS A 50 -12.28 -1.21 4.50
CA LYS A 50 -13.66 -0.83 4.86
C LYS A 50 -13.81 -0.56 6.36
N HIS A 51 -13.06 -1.31 7.17
CA HIS A 51 -13.19 -1.33 8.63
C HIS A 51 -12.07 -0.53 9.34
N HIS A 52 -11.00 -0.18 8.64
CA HIS A 52 -9.83 0.48 9.21
C HIS A 52 -9.29 1.59 8.31
N ASN A 53 -8.74 2.65 8.92
CA ASN A 53 -8.24 3.79 8.16
C ASN A 53 -6.76 3.76 7.84
N VAL A 54 -5.89 3.04 8.57
CA VAL A 54 -4.46 3.29 8.41
C VAL A 54 -3.65 2.00 8.34
N LEU A 55 -2.78 1.97 7.33
CA LEU A 55 -1.52 1.25 7.36
C LEU A 55 -0.51 2.09 8.14
N GLU A 56 -0.54 2.00 9.46
CA GLU A 56 0.62 2.40 10.26
C GLU A 56 1.66 1.30 10.13
N LEU A 57 2.06 0.96 8.91
CA LEU A 57 3.19 0.07 8.68
C LEU A 57 4.41 0.83 9.17
N ASP A 58 4.77 0.56 10.42
CA ASP A 58 6.03 0.96 10.99
C ASP A 58 7.15 0.50 10.04
N ALA A 59 8.19 1.32 9.94
CA ALA A 59 9.29 1.12 9.02
C ALA A 59 9.87 -0.29 9.12
N GLU A 60 9.93 -0.87 10.32
CA GLU A 60 10.37 -2.24 10.56
C GLU A 60 9.46 -3.31 9.93
N TYR A 61 8.15 -3.11 9.95
CA TYR A 61 7.19 -4.03 9.34
C TYR A 61 7.16 -3.90 7.83
N TYR A 62 7.25 -2.68 7.34
CA TYR A 62 7.34 -2.43 5.90
C TYR A 62 8.65 -3.04 5.34
N ARG A 63 9.73 -2.92 6.10
CA ARG A 63 11.01 -3.61 5.85
C ARG A 63 10.84 -5.12 5.76
N LYS A 64 10.20 -5.74 6.74
CA LYS A 64 9.92 -7.19 6.73
C LYS A 64 9.00 -7.60 5.58
N THR A 65 8.01 -6.79 5.24
CA THR A 65 7.11 -7.05 4.11
C THR A 65 7.90 -7.07 2.80
N ILE A 66 8.76 -6.06 2.59
CA ILE A 66 9.68 -6.04 1.44
C ILE A 66 10.61 -7.25 1.45
N MET A 67 11.12 -7.68 2.61
CA MET A 67 11.92 -8.91 2.71
C MET A 67 11.15 -10.13 2.21
N ASP A 68 9.95 -10.35 2.73
CA ASP A 68 9.14 -11.51 2.42
C ASP A 68 8.73 -11.51 0.93
N ILE A 69 8.46 -10.33 0.38
CA ILE A 69 8.21 -10.09 -1.06
C ILE A 69 9.45 -10.39 -1.90
N LEU A 70 10.61 -9.90 -1.49
CA LEU A 70 11.84 -10.10 -2.26
C LEU A 70 12.17 -11.58 -2.29
N VAL A 71 12.06 -12.26 -1.15
CA VAL A 71 12.23 -13.71 -1.03
C VAL A 71 11.20 -14.47 -1.88
N SER A 72 9.92 -14.07 -1.87
CA SER A 72 8.87 -14.75 -2.65
C SER A 72 9.03 -14.58 -4.16
N MET A 73 9.64 -13.48 -4.59
CA MET A 73 10.05 -13.24 -5.97
C MET A 73 11.41 -13.89 -6.32
N ASN A 74 11.97 -14.71 -5.43
CA ASN A 74 13.29 -15.35 -5.58
C ASN A 74 14.44 -14.34 -5.73
N ILE A 75 14.26 -13.14 -5.18
CA ILE A 75 15.23 -12.06 -5.15
C ILE A 75 16.08 -12.22 -3.89
N PRO A 76 17.42 -12.23 -4.00
CA PRO A 76 18.27 -12.52 -2.86
C PRO A 76 18.12 -11.53 -1.70
N VAL A 77 18.12 -12.06 -0.47
CA VAL A 77 17.98 -11.33 0.81
C VAL A 77 19.02 -10.19 0.96
N CYS A 78 20.14 -10.25 0.24
CA CYS A 78 21.13 -9.18 0.21
C CYS A 78 20.61 -7.86 -0.41
N VAL A 79 19.63 -7.92 -1.31
CA VAL A 79 18.97 -6.74 -1.93
C VAL A 79 18.24 -5.90 -0.88
N PHE A 80 17.75 -6.51 0.20
CA PHE A 80 17.07 -5.79 1.27
C PHE A 80 18.02 -5.11 2.27
N ARG A 81 19.11 -5.79 2.68
CA ARG A 81 20.16 -5.13 3.49
C ARG A 81 20.71 -3.91 2.77
N LEU A 82 20.67 -3.95 1.43
CA LEU A 82 20.89 -2.83 0.55
C LEU A 82 19.85 -1.72 0.72
N ILE A 83 18.55 -2.00 0.55
CA ILE A 83 17.44 -1.03 0.72
C ILE A 83 17.53 -0.30 2.07
N GLN A 84 17.90 -1.01 3.15
CA GLN A 84 18.16 -0.39 4.46
C GLN A 84 19.34 0.59 4.43
N ALA A 85 20.42 0.27 3.72
CA ALA A 85 21.54 1.19 3.53
C ALA A 85 21.16 2.41 2.66
N ILE A 86 20.23 2.27 1.71
CA ILE A 86 19.67 3.39 0.89
C ILE A 86 18.89 4.35 1.78
N VAL A 87 17.95 3.80 2.56
CA VAL A 87 17.09 4.57 3.48
C VAL A 87 17.93 5.34 4.51
N GLY A 88 19.12 4.83 4.86
CA GLY A 88 20.05 5.49 5.77
C GLY A 88 20.98 6.53 5.14
N GLN A 89 21.11 6.63 3.81
CA GLN A 89 22.10 7.50 3.15
C GLN A 89 21.51 8.67 2.33
N ASP A 90 20.23 8.64 1.95
CA ASP A 90 19.63 9.67 1.09
C ASP A 90 18.84 10.78 1.83
N ARG A 91 18.73 11.97 1.20
CA ARG A 91 18.00 13.15 1.72
C ARG A 91 16.47 13.01 1.72
N ILE A 92 15.94 11.96 1.11
CA ILE A 92 14.50 11.66 1.07
C ILE A 92 14.11 10.96 2.38
N ARG A 93 13.05 11.42 3.06
CA ARG A 93 12.61 10.85 4.35
C ARG A 93 12.28 9.37 4.19
N GLU A 94 12.66 8.53 5.16
CA GLU A 94 12.43 7.07 5.17
C GLU A 94 11.03 6.67 4.68
N ARG A 95 9.99 7.38 5.14
CA ARG A 95 8.60 7.19 4.70
C ARG A 95 8.39 7.29 3.18
N ARG A 96 9.04 8.25 2.51
CA ARG A 96 8.90 8.49 1.06
C ARG A 96 9.53 7.38 0.24
N HIS A 97 10.73 6.93 0.63
CA HIS A 97 11.37 5.77 0.00
C HIS A 97 10.49 4.53 0.07
N MET A 98 9.86 4.30 1.23
CA MET A 98 8.94 3.19 1.39
C MET A 98 7.76 3.27 0.43
N LEU A 99 7.16 4.45 0.26
CA LEU A 99 6.08 4.63 -0.72
C LEU A 99 6.54 4.34 -2.16
N CYS A 100 7.75 4.76 -2.56
CA CYS A 100 8.31 4.40 -3.87
C CYS A 100 8.44 2.88 -4.03
N LEU A 101 8.98 2.21 -3.02
CA LEU A 101 9.13 0.75 -3.01
C LEU A 101 7.78 0.03 -3.07
N GLN A 102 6.73 0.64 -2.53
CA GLN A 102 5.36 0.10 -2.63
C GLN A 102 4.91 0.06 -4.07
N VAL A 103 5.08 1.18 -4.76
CA VAL A 103 4.70 1.33 -6.17
C VAL A 103 5.46 0.31 -7.02
N PHE A 104 6.76 0.16 -6.81
CA PHE A 104 7.55 -0.86 -7.51
C PHE A 104 7.02 -2.27 -7.25
N HIS A 105 6.75 -2.60 -5.99
CA HIS A 105 6.25 -3.92 -5.63
C HIS A 105 4.93 -4.24 -6.34
N PHE A 106 3.93 -3.37 -6.21
CA PHE A 106 2.63 -3.56 -6.84
C PHE A 106 2.76 -3.62 -8.36
N CYS A 107 3.65 -2.84 -8.97
CA CYS A 107 3.94 -2.91 -10.39
C CYS A 107 4.51 -4.29 -10.79
N ILE A 108 5.48 -4.81 -10.04
CA ILE A 108 6.06 -6.14 -10.31
C ILE A 108 5.01 -7.24 -10.14
N VAL A 109 4.23 -7.23 -9.04
CA VAL A 109 3.18 -8.23 -8.81
C VAL A 109 2.16 -8.23 -9.94
N THR A 110 1.71 -7.06 -10.38
CA THR A 110 0.74 -6.96 -11.48
C THR A 110 1.30 -7.44 -12.82
N LYS A 111 2.62 -7.37 -13.04
CA LYS A 111 3.27 -7.89 -14.25
C LYS A 111 3.52 -9.39 -14.21
N VAL A 112 3.90 -9.93 -13.06
CA VAL A 112 4.16 -11.36 -12.87
C VAL A 112 2.83 -12.14 -12.81
N SER A 113 1.76 -11.50 -12.34
CA SER A 113 0.44 -12.13 -12.29
C SER A 113 -0.12 -12.37 -13.70
N HIS A 114 -0.42 -13.62 -14.02
CA HIS A 114 -1.18 -14.00 -15.21
C HIS A 114 -2.70 -13.84 -15.03
N ASN A 115 -3.17 -13.53 -13.81
CA ASN A 115 -4.58 -13.42 -13.49
C ASN A 115 -5.03 -11.94 -13.46
N SER A 116 -5.92 -11.58 -14.38
CA SER A 116 -6.47 -10.22 -14.52
C SER A 116 -7.26 -9.75 -13.30
N ILE A 117 -7.89 -10.65 -12.54
CA ILE A 117 -8.62 -10.32 -11.31
C ILE A 117 -7.63 -9.86 -10.24
N ASN A 118 -6.51 -10.56 -10.09
CA ASN A 118 -5.47 -10.22 -9.12
C ASN A 118 -4.82 -8.86 -9.46
N ILE A 119 -4.67 -8.54 -10.76
CA ILE A 119 -4.18 -7.22 -11.21
C ILE A 119 -5.12 -6.09 -10.78
N GLN A 120 -6.43 -6.24 -11.00
CA GLN A 120 -7.41 -5.23 -10.61
C GLN A 120 -7.47 -5.06 -9.09
N GLU A 121 -7.46 -6.17 -8.35
CA GLU A 121 -7.45 -6.14 -6.88
C GLU A 121 -6.18 -5.47 -6.34
N ALA A 122 -5.01 -5.74 -6.92
CA ALA A 122 -3.75 -5.09 -6.56
C ALA A 122 -3.77 -3.59 -6.81
N GLN A 123 -4.25 -3.17 -7.98
CA GLN A 123 -4.42 -1.74 -8.31
C GLN A 123 -5.39 -1.07 -7.34
N GLU A 124 -6.49 -1.72 -7.01
CA GLU A 124 -7.47 -1.19 -6.07
C GLU A 124 -6.93 -1.12 -4.65
N THR A 125 -6.20 -2.15 -4.20
CA THR A 125 -5.50 -2.10 -2.92
C THR A 125 -4.54 -0.92 -2.88
N LEU A 126 -3.71 -0.72 -3.91
CA LEU A 126 -2.81 0.42 -3.96
C LEU A 126 -3.60 1.74 -3.90
N ARG A 127 -4.72 1.87 -4.63
CA ARG A 127 -5.59 3.06 -4.53
C ARG A 127 -6.11 3.28 -3.12
N LEU A 128 -6.64 2.26 -2.46
CA LEU A 128 -7.16 2.36 -1.10
C LEU A 128 -6.07 2.79 -0.13
N ILE A 129 -4.86 2.24 -0.25
CA ILE A 129 -3.69 2.65 0.52
C ILE A 129 -3.45 4.15 0.33
N TRP A 130 -3.34 4.62 -0.91
CA TRP A 130 -3.10 6.02 -1.23
C TRP A 130 -4.26 6.95 -0.85
N LYS A 131 -5.51 6.45 -0.79
CA LYS A 131 -6.67 7.20 -0.27
C LYS A 131 -6.68 7.30 1.27
N SER A 132 -5.96 6.41 1.94
CA SER A 132 -5.96 6.25 3.40
C SER A 132 -4.83 6.99 4.14
N ILE A 133 -3.81 7.46 3.41
CA ILE A 133 -2.63 8.13 3.97
C ILE A 133 -2.64 9.65 3.69
N PRO A 134 -2.10 10.49 4.58
CA PRO A 134 -2.00 11.94 4.36
C PRO A 134 -0.85 12.33 3.44
N ASP A 135 0.01 11.37 3.06
CA ASP A 135 1.20 11.59 2.25
C ASP A 135 0.84 12.25 0.89
N ALA A 136 1.67 13.23 0.48
CA ALA A 136 1.61 13.85 -0.84
C ALA A 136 1.89 12.81 -1.94
N PHE A 137 1.45 13.07 -3.17
CA PHE A 137 1.85 12.24 -4.29
C PHE A 137 3.37 12.21 -4.48
N LEU A 138 3.89 11.09 -4.97
CA LEU A 138 5.26 10.99 -5.47
C LEU A 138 5.39 11.77 -6.77
N CYS A 139 6.47 12.53 -6.91
CA CYS A 139 6.87 13.03 -8.22
C CYS A 139 7.61 11.94 -9.00
N LEU A 140 7.65 12.07 -10.34
CA LEU A 140 8.27 11.04 -11.18
C LEU A 140 9.78 10.99 -10.98
N GLU A 141 10.39 12.11 -10.60
CA GLU A 141 11.81 12.20 -10.25
C GLU A 141 12.12 11.40 -8.98
N GLU A 142 11.24 11.39 -7.97
CA GLU A 142 11.40 10.54 -6.78
C GLU A 142 11.40 9.05 -7.15
N LEU A 143 10.53 8.65 -8.09
CA LEU A 143 10.51 7.29 -8.60
C LEU A 143 11.78 6.96 -9.40
N ASP A 144 12.22 7.86 -10.28
CA ASP A 144 13.41 7.64 -11.11
C ASP A 144 14.69 7.54 -10.27
N VAL A 145 14.85 8.39 -9.26
CA VAL A 145 16.00 8.33 -8.34
C VAL A 145 16.08 6.97 -7.66
N VAL A 146 14.98 6.51 -7.05
CA VAL A 146 14.96 5.21 -6.36
C VAL A 146 15.13 4.06 -7.35
N PHE A 147 14.54 4.13 -8.54
CA PHE A 147 14.68 3.11 -9.58
C PHE A 147 16.13 3.01 -10.10
N THR A 148 16.74 4.15 -10.43
CA THR A 148 18.12 4.23 -10.91
C THR A 148 19.08 3.72 -9.84
N PHE A 149 18.83 4.07 -8.58
CA PHE A 149 19.62 3.57 -7.46
C PHE A 149 19.51 2.04 -7.37
N LEU A 150 18.29 1.50 -7.33
CA LEU A 150 18.05 0.04 -7.33
C LEU A 150 18.76 -0.61 -8.51
N LYS A 151 18.65 -0.04 -9.71
CA LYS A 151 19.32 -0.53 -10.94
C LYS A 151 20.83 -0.62 -10.75
N ARG A 152 21.50 0.49 -10.42
CA ARG A 152 22.97 0.52 -10.29
C ARG A 152 23.46 -0.46 -9.24
N PHE A 153 22.77 -0.56 -8.11
CA PHE A 153 23.19 -1.42 -7.02
C PHE A 153 22.97 -2.91 -7.31
N LEU A 154 21.87 -3.28 -7.95
CA LEU A 154 21.65 -4.65 -8.43
C LEU A 154 22.69 -5.05 -9.47
N GLN A 155 23.16 -4.12 -10.29
CA GLN A 155 24.22 -4.38 -11.26
C GLN A 155 25.56 -4.70 -10.58
N VAL A 156 25.83 -4.09 -9.43
CA VAL A 156 27.00 -4.41 -8.60
C VAL A 156 26.84 -5.79 -7.95
N LEU A 157 25.64 -6.13 -7.45
CA LEU A 157 25.38 -7.41 -6.78
C LEU A 157 25.29 -8.60 -7.74
N PHE A 158 24.79 -8.37 -8.95
CA PHE A 158 24.62 -9.38 -9.99
C PHE A 158 25.23 -8.88 -11.31
N PRO A 159 26.57 -8.80 -11.43
CA PRO A 159 27.22 -8.26 -12.62
C PRO A 159 26.86 -9.00 -13.91
N GLU A 160 26.55 -10.29 -13.78
CA GLU A 160 26.18 -11.17 -14.90
C GLU A 160 24.69 -11.11 -15.28
N ARG A 161 23.86 -10.37 -14.52
CA ARG A 161 22.42 -10.23 -14.82
C ARG A 161 22.06 -8.77 -15.03
N ASN A 162 21.47 -8.44 -16.19
CA ASN A 162 20.93 -7.10 -16.43
C ASN A 162 19.61 -6.92 -15.63
N ILE A 163 19.40 -5.80 -14.95
CA ILE A 163 18.18 -5.51 -14.15
C ILE A 163 16.92 -5.58 -14.99
N GLU A 164 16.98 -5.13 -16.25
CA GLU A 164 15.87 -5.26 -17.20
C GLU A 164 15.51 -6.73 -17.46
N SER A 165 16.47 -7.65 -17.31
CA SER A 165 16.24 -9.09 -17.36
C SER A 165 15.83 -9.72 -16.02
N ILE A 166 16.15 -9.09 -14.88
CA ILE A 166 15.77 -9.60 -13.54
C ILE A 166 14.29 -9.28 -13.25
N PHE A 167 13.86 -8.05 -13.58
CA PHE A 167 12.51 -7.58 -13.24
C PHE A 167 11.58 -7.38 -14.43
N HIS A 168 12.10 -7.42 -15.66
CA HIS A 168 11.35 -7.01 -16.85
C HIS A 168 10.62 -5.68 -16.64
N LEU A 169 11.26 -4.74 -15.94
CA LEU A 169 10.68 -3.50 -15.43
C LEU A 169 11.51 -2.31 -15.87
N SER A 170 10.88 -1.33 -16.52
CA SER A 170 11.46 -0.02 -16.82
C SER A 170 10.82 1.08 -15.97
N ILE A 171 11.54 2.19 -15.77
CA ILE A 171 11.00 3.36 -15.05
C ILE A 171 9.74 3.91 -15.71
N GLU A 172 9.66 3.85 -17.04
CA GLU A 172 8.47 4.27 -17.81
C GLU A 172 7.24 3.43 -17.45
N GLN A 173 7.43 2.12 -17.29
CA GLN A 173 6.35 1.20 -16.92
C GLN A 173 5.88 1.44 -15.48
N VAL A 174 6.82 1.68 -14.56
CA VAL A 174 6.46 2.02 -13.17
C VAL A 174 5.73 3.35 -13.13
N SER A 175 6.26 4.37 -13.80
CA SER A 175 5.68 5.71 -13.85
C SER A 175 4.27 5.64 -14.44
N LYS A 176 4.09 4.92 -15.54
CA LYS A 176 2.77 4.68 -16.14
C LYS A 176 1.84 3.97 -15.16
N PHE A 177 2.29 2.88 -14.54
CA PHE A 177 1.49 2.14 -13.56
C PHE A 177 1.04 3.02 -12.39
N TYR A 178 1.97 3.80 -11.82
CA TYR A 178 1.68 4.74 -10.75
C TYR A 178 0.67 5.80 -11.18
N LEU A 179 0.88 6.40 -12.34
CA LEU A 179 -0.02 7.43 -12.86
C LEU A 179 -1.42 6.86 -13.14
N GLU A 180 -1.51 5.68 -13.71
CA GLU A 180 -2.80 5.04 -14.02
C GLU A 180 -3.54 4.53 -12.79
N THR A 181 -2.81 4.13 -11.77
CA THR A 181 -3.38 3.52 -10.56
C THR A 181 -3.72 4.57 -9.53
N VAL A 182 -2.77 5.45 -9.19
CA VAL A 182 -2.86 6.41 -8.09
C VAL A 182 -3.23 7.81 -8.59
N TYR A 183 -2.62 8.27 -9.70
CA TYR A 183 -2.73 9.67 -10.13
C TYR A 183 -3.98 9.99 -10.96
N LYS A 184 -4.52 9.04 -11.76
CA LYS A 184 -5.75 9.23 -12.57
C LYS A 184 -6.97 9.76 -11.78
N MET A 185 -6.91 9.78 -10.46
CA MET A 185 -7.92 10.29 -9.55
C MET A 185 -7.81 11.80 -9.23
N GLU A 186 -6.63 12.42 -9.38
CA GLU A 186 -6.40 13.84 -9.03
C GLU A 186 -5.64 14.52 -10.18
N SER A 187 -6.25 15.52 -10.83
CA SER A 187 -5.82 16.03 -12.14
C SER A 187 -4.52 16.83 -12.16
N HIS A 188 -3.93 17.16 -11.01
CA HIS A 188 -2.74 18.03 -10.92
C HIS A 188 -1.73 17.57 -9.87
N LEU A 189 -0.44 17.77 -10.16
CA LEU A 189 0.73 17.53 -9.29
C LEU A 189 0.77 18.55 -8.15
N GLU A 190 -0.27 18.55 -7.34
CA GLU A 190 -0.46 19.48 -6.23
C GLU A 190 -0.40 18.74 -4.88
N PRO A 191 -0.12 19.45 -3.78
CA PRO A 191 -0.36 18.91 -2.44
C PRO A 191 -1.77 18.32 -2.34
N ARG A 192 -1.94 17.31 -1.48
CA ARG A 192 -3.26 16.69 -1.27
C ARG A 192 -4.31 17.75 -0.99
N SER A 193 -5.46 17.59 -1.64
CA SER A 193 -6.60 18.47 -1.38
C SER A 193 -6.96 18.47 0.10
N LEU A 194 -7.47 19.61 0.59
CA LEU A 194 -8.00 19.69 1.95
C LEU A 194 -9.09 18.64 2.18
N GLN A 195 -9.89 18.33 1.16
CA GLN A 195 -10.90 17.28 1.20
C GLN A 195 -10.30 15.90 1.52
N HIS A 196 -9.17 15.55 0.89
CA HIS A 196 -8.44 14.31 1.17
C HIS A 196 -7.89 14.28 2.59
N LEU A 197 -7.26 15.38 3.05
CA LEU A 197 -6.73 15.48 4.41
C LEU A 197 -7.83 15.34 5.46
N CYS A 198 -8.99 15.97 5.25
CA CYS A 198 -10.16 15.81 6.09
C CYS A 198 -10.66 14.37 6.11
N ARG A 199 -10.72 13.68 4.96
CA ARG A 199 -11.10 12.26 4.90
C ARG A 199 -10.19 11.40 5.76
N VAL A 200 -8.88 11.56 5.60
CA VAL A 200 -7.89 10.79 6.36
C VAL A 200 -8.09 11.05 7.85
N GLN A 201 -8.20 12.30 8.28
CA GLN A 201 -8.39 12.65 9.70
C GLN A 201 -9.70 12.12 10.29
N ILE A 202 -10.83 12.27 9.59
CA ILE A 202 -12.14 11.77 10.07
C ILE A 202 -12.10 10.25 10.22
N ARG A 203 -11.63 9.56 9.18
CA ARG A 203 -11.55 8.11 9.20
C ARG A 203 -10.55 7.62 10.26
N GLU A 204 -9.44 8.33 10.50
CA GLU A 204 -8.47 8.00 11.55
C GLU A 204 -9.13 8.01 12.92
N ARG A 205 -9.87 9.07 13.24
CA ARG A 205 -10.61 9.19 14.51
C ARG A 205 -11.69 8.13 14.66
N LEU A 206 -12.44 7.83 13.60
CA LEU A 206 -13.44 6.77 13.63
C LEU A 206 -12.80 5.38 13.77
N SER A 207 -11.71 5.12 13.06
CA SER A 207 -10.96 3.87 13.13
C SER A 207 -10.38 3.66 14.53
N HIS A 208 -9.82 4.70 15.15
CA HIS A 208 -9.27 4.66 16.50
C HIS A 208 -10.33 4.29 17.55
N ASN A 209 -11.58 4.71 17.33
CA ASN A 209 -12.71 4.40 18.20
C ASN A 209 -13.49 3.13 17.78
N SER A 210 -12.95 2.31 16.86
CA SER A 210 -13.62 1.13 16.28
C SER A 210 -15.00 1.44 15.67
N GLN A 211 -15.20 2.66 15.18
CA GLN A 211 -16.45 3.16 14.62
C GLN A 211 -16.52 3.06 13.09
N LEU A 212 -15.52 2.54 12.39
CA LEU A 212 -15.64 2.34 10.92
C LEU A 212 -16.26 0.97 10.60
N PRO A 213 -17.24 0.84 9.68
CA PRO A 213 -17.90 1.91 8.95
C PRO A 213 -19.13 2.51 9.67
N LYS A 214 -19.65 1.88 10.73
CA LYS A 214 -20.95 2.21 11.35
C LYS A 214 -21.08 3.68 11.79
N GLY A 215 -20.05 4.25 12.38
CA GLY A 215 -19.97 5.65 12.77
C GLY A 215 -20.04 6.61 11.59
N LEU A 216 -19.65 6.21 10.37
CA LEU A 216 -19.88 7.03 9.16
C LEU A 216 -21.37 7.13 8.82
N GLU A 217 -22.15 6.07 9.06
CA GLU A 217 -23.60 6.10 8.83
C GLU A 217 -24.30 7.07 9.79
N GLN A 218 -23.77 7.21 11.00
CA GLN A 218 -24.28 8.12 12.04
C GLN A 218 -23.90 9.59 11.79
N LEU A 219 -22.92 9.88 10.93
CA LEU A 219 -22.58 11.26 10.58
C LEU A 219 -23.74 11.92 9.84
N MET A 220 -24.11 13.13 10.25
CA MET A 220 -25.10 13.97 9.58
C MET A 220 -24.49 14.70 8.37
N VAL A 221 -23.91 13.93 7.44
CA VAL A 221 -23.31 14.43 6.19
C VAL A 221 -24.02 13.86 4.96
N PRO A 222 -24.02 14.57 3.81
CA PRO A 222 -24.58 14.06 2.56
C PRO A 222 -24.05 12.68 2.18
N SER A 223 -24.88 11.87 1.52
CA SER A 223 -24.53 10.50 1.07
C SER A 223 -23.24 10.47 0.24
N LYS A 224 -23.05 11.45 -0.65
CA LYS A 224 -21.83 11.61 -1.45
C LYS A 224 -20.57 11.75 -0.59
N ILE A 225 -20.66 12.46 0.54
CA ILE A 225 -19.55 12.61 1.49
C ILE A 225 -19.35 11.30 2.27
N LYS A 226 -20.42 10.62 2.67
CA LYS A 226 -20.31 9.30 3.34
C LYS A 226 -19.56 8.30 2.47
N SER A 227 -19.94 8.15 1.22
CA SER A 227 -19.27 7.20 0.34
C SER A 227 -17.83 7.62 0.01
N TYR A 228 -17.55 8.92 -0.10
CA TYR A 228 -16.17 9.41 -0.20
C TYR A 228 -15.34 9.04 1.04
N LEU A 229 -15.91 9.15 2.24
CA LEU A 229 -15.31 8.70 3.49
C LEU A 229 -15.24 7.17 3.60
N GLN A 230 -16.04 6.40 2.87
CA GLN A 230 -15.97 4.93 2.79
C GLN A 230 -14.95 4.43 1.77
N LEU A 231 -14.27 5.34 1.04
CA LEU A 231 -13.32 5.05 -0.03
C LEU A 231 -13.93 4.50 -1.33
N GLU A 232 -15.25 4.58 -1.48
CA GLU A 232 -16.00 4.06 -2.63
C GLU A 232 -15.91 4.95 -3.89
N PHE A 233 -15.41 6.18 -3.71
CA PHE A 233 -15.20 7.19 -4.74
C PHE A 233 -13.71 7.53 -4.84
#